data_AF-A0A8T7L649-F1
#
_entry.id   AF-A0A8T7L649-F1
#
_cell.length_a   1.000
_cell.length_b   1.000
_cell.length_c   1.000
_cell.angle_alpha   90.00
_cell.angle_beta   90.00
_cell.angle_gamma   90.00
#
_symmetry.space_group_name_H-M   'P 1'
#
loop_
_entity.id
_entity.type
_entity.pdbx_description
1 polymer ?
#
loop_
_entity_poly.entity_id
_entity_poly.type
_entity_poly.pdbx_seq_one_letter_code
_entity_poly.pdbx_strand_id
1 'polypeptide(L)' 'MIYKVSYVVVGGEYPGGIRNETERPRVGDIVQIGRVRFEVTEIHEIIPPRDDFQFLHATIRPLEGASNGETPG' A
#
# COMPACT_ATOMS: atom_id res chain seq x y z
N MET A 1 -18.08 -5.79 5.28
CA MET A 1 -16.71 -5.76 5.83
C MET A 1 -15.78 -4.86 5.02
N ILE A 2 -15.10 -3.93 5.68
CA ILE A 2 -14.17 -2.93 5.11
C ILE A 2 -12.78 -3.10 5.73
N TYR A 3 -11.74 -3.19 4.92
CA TYR A 3 -10.35 -3.27 5.38
C TYR A 3 -9.76 -1.87 5.41
N LYS A 4 -9.40 -1.38 6.60
CA LYS A 4 -8.62 -0.16 6.75
C LYS A 4 -7.14 -0.52 6.65
N VAL A 5 -6.57 -0.29 5.49
CA VAL A 5 -5.19 -0.66 5.16
C VAL A 5 -4.30 0.56 5.27
N SER A 6 -3.32 0.50 6.17
CA SER A 6 -2.23 1.47 6.24
C SER A 6 -1.10 1.01 5.34
N TYR A 7 -0.97 1.65 4.18
CA TYR A 7 0.09 1.41 3.22
C TYR A 7 1.35 2.21 3.59
N VAL A 8 2.44 1.50 3.87
CA VAL A 8 3.74 2.11 4.21
C VAL A 8 4.75 1.74 3.13
N VAL A 9 5.40 2.76 2.56
CA VAL A 9 6.38 2.54 1.51
C VAL A 9 7.72 2.17 2.13
N VAL A 10 8.30 1.06 1.67
CA VAL A 10 9.65 0.65 2.06
C VAL A 10 10.66 1.74 1.70
N GLY A 11 11.59 2.02 2.60
CA GLY A 11 12.60 3.08 2.43
C GLY A 11 12.10 4.50 2.73
N GLY A 12 10.79 4.71 2.94
CA GLY A 12 10.24 6.02 3.36
C GLY A 12 10.33 7.12 2.31
N GLU A 13 10.67 6.80 1.07
CA GLU A 13 10.94 7.76 0.00
C GLU A 13 9.66 8.37 -0.61
N TYR A 14 8.52 7.68 -0.45
CA TYR A 14 7.22 8.11 -0.94
C TYR A 14 6.23 8.29 0.21
N PRO A 15 5.28 9.23 0.10
CA PRO A 15 4.20 9.34 1.07
C PRO A 15 3.37 8.06 1.06
N GLY A 16 3.33 7.38 2.21
CA GLY A 16 2.36 6.30 2.44
C GLY A 16 0.92 6.81 2.46
N GLY A 17 -0.03 5.95 2.79
CA GLY A 17 -1.42 6.36 2.87
C GLY A 17 -2.31 5.33 3.54
N ILE A 18 -3.41 5.79 4.12
CA ILE A 18 -4.44 4.92 4.68
C ILE A 18 -5.60 4.88 3.68
N ARG A 19 -6.03 3.68 3.33
CA ARG A 19 -7.17 3.47 2.43
C ARG A 19 -8.16 2.47 3.02
N ASN A 20 -9.42 2.66 2.63
CA ASN A 20 -10.48 1.72 2.90
C ASN A 20 -10.65 0.84 1.65
N GLU A 21 -10.35 -0.45 1.80
CA GLU A 21 -10.47 -1.45 0.74
C GLU A 21 -11.66 -2.36 1.04
N THR A 22 -12.42 -2.74 0.01
CA THR A 22 -13.53 -3.68 0.13
C THR A 22 -13.07 -5.13 0.13
N GLU A 23 -11.85 -5.37 -0.33
CA GLU A 23 -11.21 -6.68 -0.42
C GLU A 23 -9.94 -6.69 0.43
N ARG A 24 -9.60 -7.86 0.99
CA ARG A 24 -8.39 -8.03 1.79
C ARG A 24 -7.19 -7.98 0.83
N PRO A 25 -6.24 -7.04 1.01
CA PRO A 25 -5.03 -6.98 0.19
C PRO A 25 -4.23 -8.27 0.33
N ARG A 26 -3.45 -8.60 -0.70
CA ARG A 26 -2.56 -9.77 -0.70
C ARG A 26 -1.14 -9.36 -1.06
N VAL A 27 -0.17 -10.15 -0.63
CA VAL A 27 1.21 -9.97 -1.09
C VAL A 27 1.24 -10.22 -2.60
N GLY A 28 1.86 -9.30 -3.34
CA GLY A 28 1.87 -9.25 -4.80
C GLY A 28 0.77 -8.39 -5.43
N ASP A 29 -0.19 -7.86 -4.65
CA ASP A 29 -1.16 -6.90 -5.18
C ASP A 29 -0.48 -5.60 -5.63
N ILE A 30 -1.00 -5.00 -6.70
CA ILE A 30 -0.52 -3.71 -7.21
C ILE A 30 -1.48 -2.61 -6.76
N VAL A 31 -0.98 -1.69 -5.94
CA VAL A 31 -1.73 -0.54 -5.43
C VAL A 31 -1.22 0.75 -6.05
N GLN A 32 -2.13 1.61 -6.46
CA GLN A 32 -1.79 2.94 -6.96
C GLN A 32 -2.03 3.98 -5.87
N ILE A 33 -0.97 4.70 -5.48
CA ILE A 33 -1.03 5.83 -4.55
C ILE A 33 -0.62 7.09 -5.32
N GLY A 34 -1.58 7.98 -5.52
CA GLY A 34 -1.42 9.13 -6.40
C GLY A 34 -1.13 8.69 -7.84
N ARG A 35 0.05 9.04 -8.35
CA ARG A 35 0.52 8.71 -9.71
C ARG A 35 1.49 7.52 -9.75
N VAL A 36 1.87 6.99 -8.59
CA VAL A 36 2.88 5.93 -8.47
C VAL A 36 2.20 4.60 -8.17
N ARG A 37 2.71 3.53 -8.79
CA ARG A 37 2.28 2.16 -8.55
C ARG A 37 3.28 1.47 -7.64
N PHE A 38 2.74 0.72 -6.70
CA PHE A 38 3.49 -0.02 -5.70
C PHE A 38 2.99 -1.46 -5.65
N GLU A 39 3.88 -2.37 -5.32
CA GLU A 39 3.55 -3.76 -5.05
C GLU A 39 3.54 -4.00 -3.55
N VAL A 40 2.50 -4.67 -3.06
CA VAL A 40 2.41 -5.09 -1.66
C VAL A 40 3.40 -6.23 -1.41
N THR A 41 4.35 -6.03 -0.51
CA THR A 41 5.37 -7.03 -0.18
C THR A 41 5.06 -7.77 1.10
N GLU A 42 4.36 -7.13 2.03
CA GLU A 42 4.08 -7.69 3.35
C GLU A 42 2.76 -7.16 3.90
N ILE A 43 2.05 -7.98 4.67
CA ILE A 43 0.79 -7.61 5.31
C ILE A 43 0.79 -8.10 6.75
N HIS A 44 0.51 -7.18 7.67
CA HIS A 44 0.37 -7.43 9.09
C HIS A 44 -1.04 -7.08 9.57
N GLU A 45 -1.64 -7.99 10.33
CA GLU A 45 -2.90 -7.75 11.03
C GLU A 45 -2.60 -7.04 12.34
N ILE A 46 -2.95 -5.75 12.45
CA ILE A 46 -2.65 -4.97 13.65
C ILE A 46 -3.66 -5.24 14.75
N ILE A 47 -4.94 -5.35 14.38
CA ILE A 47 -6.04 -5.61 15.30
C ILE A 47 -6.89 -6.73 14.70
N PRO A 48 -7.37 -7.70 15.51
CA PRO A 48 -8.37 -8.64 15.04
C PRO A 48 -9.60 -7.91 14.49
N PRO A 49 -10.31 -8.51 13.53
CA PRO A 49 -11.50 -7.90 12.94
C PRO A 49 -12.55 -7.62 14.03
N ARG A 50 -13.12 -6.41 14.02
CA ARG A 50 -14.17 -5.98 14.95
C ARG A 50 -15.35 -5.49 14.13
N ASP A 51 -16.53 -6.04 14.42
CA ASP A 51 -17.75 -5.78 13.63
C ASP A 51 -17.46 -5.96 12.12
N ASP A 52 -17.67 -4.89 11.35
CA ASP A 52 -17.55 -4.84 9.91
C ASP A 52 -16.23 -4.22 9.41
N PHE A 53 -15.21 -4.02 10.27
CA PHE A 53 -13.91 -3.53 9.82
C PHE A 53 -12.71 -4.27 10.41
N GLN A 54 -11.63 -4.29 9.63
CA GLN A 54 -10.34 -4.85 10.05
C GLN A 54 -9.21 -3.86 9.74
N PHE A 55 -8.29 -3.70 10.68
CA PHE A 55 -7.09 -2.87 10.51
C PHE A 55 -5.92 -3.73 10.04
N LEU A 56 -5.42 -3.40 8.86
CA LEU A 56 -4.28 -4.04 8.23
C LEU A 56 -3.17 -3.02 8.02
N HIS A 57 -1.93 -3.47 8.14
CA HIS A 57 -0.75 -2.72 7.74
C HIS A 57 -0.14 -3.44 6.55
N ALA A 58 0.04 -2.74 5.44
CA ALA A 58 0.63 -3.30 4.23
C ALA A 58 1.91 -2.54 3.92
N THR A 59 3.03 -3.25 3.87
CA THR A 59 4.28 -2.69 3.37
C THR A 59 4.30 -2.82 1.86
N ILE A 60 4.63 -1.72 1.17
CA ILE A 60 4.63 -1.67 -0.28
C ILE A 60 5.99 -1.20 -0.80
N ARG A 61 6.37 -1.67 -1.98
CA ARG A 61 7.55 -1.19 -2.70
C ARG A 61 7.15 -0.53 -4.01
N PRO A 62 7.81 0.56 -4.44
CA PRO A 62 7.56 1.13 -5.75
C PRO A 62 7.90 0.09 -6.82
N LEU A 63 7.03 -0.03 -7.82
CA LEU A 63 7.37 -0.79 -9.01
C LEU A 63 8.35 0.04 -9.85
N GLU A 64 9.41 -0.58 -10.36
CA GLU A 64 10.38 0.07 -11.26
C GLU A 64 9.65 0.84 -12.37
N GLY A 65 10.03 2.11 -12.56
CA GLY A 65 9.33 3.07 -13.44
C GLY A 65 8.53 4.15 -12.71
N ALA A 66 8.44 4.10 -11.37
CA ALA A 66 7.92 5.20 -10.54
C ALA A 66 8.77 6.47 -10.59
N SER A 67 10.06 6.31 -10.91
CA SER A 67 11.02 7.40 -11.09
C SER A 67 11.36 7.49 -12.57
N ASN A 68 10.66 8.35 -13.31
CA ASN A 68 11.39 9.14 -14.29
C ASN A 68 10.73 10.51 -14.48
N GLY A 69 11.00 11.39 -13.52
CA GLY A 69 10.99 12.84 -13.72
C GLY A 69 12.40 13.40 -13.88
N GLU A 70 13.40 12.57 -14.25
CA GLU A 70 14.67 13.06 -14.76
C GLU A 70 14.57 13.17 -16.27
N THR A 71 14.46 14.41 -16.75
CA THR A 71 14.82 14.77 -18.10
C THR A 71 16.34 14.73 -18.20
N PRO A 72 16.99 13.79 -18.92
CA PRO A 72 18.37 13.99 -19.31
C PRO A 72 18.43 14.97 -20.49
N GLY A 73 19.15 16.08 -20.31
CA GLY A 73 19.77 16.87 -21.38
C GLY A 73 18.89 17.86 -22.13
#